data_AF-A0A817I4Q0-F1
#
_entry.id   AF-A0A817I4Q0-F1
#
_cell.length_a   1.000
_cell.length_b   1.000
_cell.length_c   1.000
_cell.angle_alpha   90.00
_cell.angle_beta   90.00
_cell.angle_gamma   90.00
#
_symmetry.space_group_name_H-M   'P 1'
#
loop_
_entity.id
_entity.type
_entity.pdbx_description
1 polymer ?
#
loop_
_entity_poly.entity_id
_entity_poly.type
_entity_poly.pdbx_seq_one_letter_code
_entity_poly.pdbx_strand_id
1 'polypeptide(L)'
;MGSPFTMVLANIYMLEWEQKLIQHQKIHHGIYGRIKNTYRYIDDVFMTSNLVKEEILKLLDETTKTDSNIKITTTISQCLDYLDVTVENANGHLKTCIYHKSASEPYILPYSSDHPQHVHMIILNNALVRAARMCSTVEDFDMERLSTEMILLVNGYPPKFLQQHMKNFFLKCNAMNVWTDINSESYQQLHHELLYTPTRREQKVQLESNSTSLKTPTNYEHKDQIYLHYTFESGPLINFKKEYRQIWEKYYVYPGSRLRNTRLILGTLLNRTLQSLLTRKKPKRDILTKMETTTQAASRTVQQLLPH
;
A
#
# COMPACT_ATOMS: atom_id res chain seq x y z
N MET A 1 2.19 -25.74 -7.26
CA MET A 1 3.11 -24.68 -7.74
C MET A 1 4.25 -24.53 -6.72
N GLY A 2 5.36 -25.25 -6.88
CA GLY A 2 6.25 -25.59 -5.75
C GLY A 2 7.72 -25.16 -5.82
N SER A 3 8.19 -24.58 -6.93
CA SER A 3 9.59 -24.13 -7.06
C SER A 3 9.65 -22.63 -7.38
N PRO A 4 10.44 -21.83 -6.63
CA PRO A 4 10.69 -20.42 -6.95
C PRO A 4 11.23 -20.22 -8.37
N PHE A 5 11.98 -21.20 -8.88
CA PHE A 5 12.60 -21.15 -10.20
C PHE A 5 11.58 -21.21 -11.34
N THR A 6 10.58 -22.10 -11.22
CA THR A 6 9.51 -22.24 -12.23
C THR A 6 8.73 -20.94 -12.41
N MET A 7 8.49 -20.21 -11.33
CA MET A 7 7.76 -18.94 -11.38
C MET A 7 8.57 -17.83 -12.07
N VAL A 8 9.89 -17.83 -11.88
CA VAL A 8 10.79 -16.90 -12.58
C VAL A 8 10.82 -17.21 -14.06
N LEU A 9 10.96 -18.48 -14.46
CA LEU A 9 10.93 -18.90 -15.86
C LEU A 9 9.60 -18.54 -16.53
N ALA A 10 8.47 -18.82 -15.88
CA ALA A 10 7.16 -18.48 -16.42
C ALA A 10 7.01 -16.95 -16.61
N ASN A 11 7.51 -16.14 -15.66
CA ASN A 11 7.52 -14.69 -15.80
C ASN A 11 8.43 -14.19 -16.93
N ILE A 12 9.59 -14.81 -17.16
CA ILE A 12 10.49 -14.46 -18.27
C ILE A 12 9.82 -14.77 -19.59
N TYR A 13 9.28 -15.98 -19.73
CA TYR A 13 8.59 -16.41 -20.94
C TYR A 13 7.37 -15.54 -21.24
N MET A 14 6.52 -15.26 -20.23
CA MET A 14 5.37 -14.36 -20.42
C MET A 14 5.81 -12.94 -20.80
N LEU A 15 6.90 -12.42 -20.22
CA LEU A 15 7.42 -11.11 -20.60
C LEU A 15 7.88 -11.05 -22.06
N GLU A 16 8.49 -12.12 -22.57
CA GLU A 16 8.90 -12.23 -23.98
C GLU A 16 7.68 -12.33 -24.89
N TRP A 17 6.71 -13.18 -24.53
CA TRP A 17 5.47 -13.37 -25.27
C TRP A 17 4.63 -12.08 -25.35
N GLU A 18 4.56 -11.31 -24.26
CA GLU A 18 3.83 -10.04 -24.17
C GLU A 18 4.47 -8.87 -24.93
N GLN A 19 5.71 -9.00 -25.43
CA GLN A 19 6.41 -7.87 -26.05
C GLN A 19 5.63 -7.23 -27.20
N LYS A 20 4.90 -8.03 -27.99
CA LYS A 20 4.05 -7.51 -29.07
C LYS A 20 2.94 -6.60 -28.54
N LEU A 21 2.27 -7.00 -27.46
CA LEU A 21 1.22 -6.20 -26.82
C LEU A 21 1.79 -4.94 -26.18
N ILE A 22 2.94 -5.05 -25.52
CA ILE A 22 3.62 -3.91 -24.90
C ILE A 22 4.06 -2.89 -25.96
N GLN A 23 4.59 -3.34 -27.09
CA GLN A 23 4.99 -2.48 -28.20
C GLN A 23 3.79 -1.80 -28.85
N HIS A 24 2.73 -2.55 -29.12
CA HIS A 24 1.48 -2.00 -29.63
C HIS A 24 0.95 -0.89 -28.70
N GLN A 25 0.92 -1.14 -27.39
CA GLN A 25 0.42 -0.13 -26.45
C GLN A 25 1.27 1.13 -26.37
N LYS A 26 2.59 1.01 -26.50
CA LYS A 26 3.48 2.16 -26.60
C LYS A 26 3.21 3.01 -27.83
N ILE A 27 2.91 2.39 -28.97
CA ILE A 27 2.59 3.08 -30.23
C ILE A 27 1.26 3.84 -30.10
N HIS A 28 0.27 3.25 -29.44
CA HIS A 28 -1.08 3.82 -29.30
C HIS A 28 -1.28 4.69 -28.05
N HIS A 29 -0.21 5.00 -27.30
CA HIS A 29 -0.25 5.75 -26.05
C HIS A 29 -1.21 5.18 -25.00
N GLY A 30 -1.43 3.87 -25.01
CA GLY A 30 -2.24 3.19 -24.01
C GLY A 30 -1.42 2.73 -22.81
N ILE A 31 -2.12 2.44 -21.73
CA ILE A 31 -1.53 1.94 -20.49
C ILE A 31 -1.46 0.41 -20.59
N TYR A 32 -0.29 -0.15 -20.31
CA TYR A 32 -0.11 -1.59 -20.14
C TYR A 32 0.41 -1.85 -18.73
N GLY A 33 -0.46 -2.42 -17.89
CA GLY A 33 -0.20 -2.72 -16.50
C GLY A 33 -0.02 -4.21 -16.29
N ARG A 34 1.22 -4.62 -15.99
CA ARG A 34 1.53 -5.94 -15.42
C ARG A 34 2.20 -5.74 -14.08
N ILE A 35 1.72 -6.41 -13.04
CA ILE A 35 2.44 -6.37 -11.75
C ILE A 35 3.83 -6.96 -11.96
N LYS A 36 4.85 -6.35 -11.37
CA LYS A 36 6.18 -6.97 -11.31
C LYS A 36 6.38 -7.53 -9.91
N ASN A 37 5.95 -8.78 -9.70
CA ASN A 37 6.25 -9.51 -8.47
C ASN A 37 7.11 -10.73 -8.80
N THR A 38 8.36 -10.73 -8.35
CA THR A 38 9.30 -11.84 -8.55
C THR A 38 8.92 -13.11 -7.79
N TYR A 39 7.92 -13.04 -6.90
CA TYR A 39 7.50 -14.12 -6.01
C TYR A 39 6.07 -14.62 -6.28
N ARG A 40 5.38 -14.08 -7.28
CA ARG A 40 4.06 -14.55 -7.69
C ARG A 40 4.01 -14.62 -9.20
N TYR A 41 3.46 -15.71 -9.72
CA TYR A 41 3.10 -15.79 -11.13
C TYR A 41 1.89 -14.88 -11.35
N ILE A 42 1.92 -14.08 -12.41
CA ILE A 42 0.94 -13.03 -12.66
C ILE A 42 0.32 -13.34 -14.01
N ASP A 43 -0.92 -13.80 -13.94
CA ASP A 43 -1.76 -14.16 -15.08
C ASP A 43 -2.60 -12.98 -15.57
N ASP A 44 -2.88 -12.03 -14.68
CA ASP A 44 -3.77 -10.92 -15.00
C ASP A 44 -2.96 -9.73 -15.53
N VAL A 45 -3.41 -9.22 -16.67
CA VAL A 45 -2.86 -8.03 -17.33
C VAL A 45 -3.99 -7.00 -17.46
N PHE A 46 -3.67 -5.76 -17.14
CA PHE A 46 -4.54 -4.61 -17.36
C PHE A 46 -4.06 -3.81 -18.56
N MET A 47 -4.97 -3.40 -19.43
CA MET A 47 -4.62 -2.65 -20.64
C MET A 47 -5.71 -1.62 -20.97
N THR A 48 -5.31 -0.41 -21.34
CA THR A 48 -6.21 0.59 -21.94
C THR A 48 -5.93 0.72 -23.43
N SER A 49 -6.93 1.13 -24.20
CA SER A 49 -6.78 1.34 -25.64
C SER A 49 -7.75 2.44 -26.09
N ASN A 50 -7.29 3.26 -27.03
CA ASN A 50 -8.10 4.28 -27.70
C ASN A 50 -8.70 3.77 -29.03
N LEU A 51 -8.44 2.50 -29.37
CA LEU A 51 -8.90 1.87 -30.60
C LEU A 51 -10.33 1.34 -30.46
N VAL A 52 -10.95 1.04 -31.60
CA VAL A 52 -12.25 0.37 -31.65
C VAL A 52 -12.10 -1.04 -31.09
N LYS A 53 -13.13 -1.51 -30.37
CA LYS A 53 -13.16 -2.84 -29.75
C LYS A 53 -12.77 -3.98 -30.71
N GLU A 54 -13.18 -3.89 -31.96
CA GLU A 54 -12.87 -4.90 -32.99
C GLU A 54 -11.37 -5.02 -33.30
N GLU A 55 -10.65 -3.90 -33.33
CA GLU A 55 -9.20 -3.88 -33.58
C GLU A 55 -8.45 -4.50 -32.39
N ILE A 56 -8.92 -4.24 -31.18
CA ILE A 56 -8.38 -4.84 -29.95
C ILE A 56 -8.59 -6.35 -29.97
N LEU A 57 -9.80 -6.81 -30.35
CA LEU A 57 -10.09 -8.24 -30.43
C LEU A 57 -9.23 -8.93 -31.50
N LYS A 58 -9.04 -8.31 -32.67
CA LYS A 58 -8.13 -8.83 -33.70
C LYS A 58 -6.70 -8.97 -33.19
N LEU A 59 -6.19 -7.95 -32.50
CA LEU A 59 -4.86 -7.99 -31.89
C LEU A 59 -4.74 -9.14 -30.88
N LEU A 60 -5.75 -9.33 -30.03
CA LEU A 60 -5.77 -10.40 -29.01
C LEU A 60 -5.89 -11.80 -29.64
N ASP A 61 -6.65 -11.94 -30.72
CA ASP A 61 -6.75 -13.19 -31.46
C ASP A 61 -5.43 -13.55 -32.17
N GLU A 62 -4.76 -12.56 -32.77
CA GLU A 62 -3.45 -12.72 -33.38
C GLU A 62 -2.39 -13.12 -32.36
N THR A 63 -2.39 -12.50 -31.17
CA THR A 63 -1.45 -12.87 -30.11
C THR A 63 -1.76 -14.25 -29.53
N THR A 64 -3.02 -14.63 -29.37
CA THR A 64 -3.39 -15.98 -28.92
C THR A 64 -2.89 -17.06 -29.90
N LYS A 65 -2.89 -16.78 -31.21
CA LYS A 65 -2.39 -17.72 -32.24
C LYS A 65 -0.87 -17.92 -32.21
N THR A 66 -0.11 -17.07 -31.51
CA THR A 66 1.35 -17.18 -31.49
C THR A 66 1.86 -18.36 -30.70
N ASP A 67 1.12 -18.84 -29.69
CA ASP A 67 1.45 -20.06 -28.95
C ASP A 67 0.18 -20.85 -28.63
N SER A 68 0.13 -22.11 -29.07
CA SER A 68 -1.02 -22.99 -28.86
C SER A 68 -1.28 -23.32 -27.40
N ASN A 69 -0.29 -23.14 -26.52
CA ASN A 69 -0.38 -23.45 -25.10
C ASN A 69 -0.93 -22.28 -24.27
N ILE A 70 -1.00 -21.07 -24.85
CA ILE A 70 -1.52 -19.88 -24.16
C ILE A 70 -2.90 -19.55 -24.71
N LYS A 71 -3.89 -19.44 -23.82
CA LYS A 71 -5.23 -18.98 -24.16
C LYS A 71 -5.52 -17.69 -23.41
N ILE A 72 -5.75 -16.62 -24.16
CA ILE A 72 -6.14 -15.34 -23.57
C ILE A 72 -7.63 -15.38 -23.26
N THR A 73 -7.99 -15.07 -22.01
CA THR A 73 -9.37 -14.78 -21.63
C THR A 73 -9.47 -13.29 -21.40
N THR A 74 -10.30 -12.58 -22.17
CA THR A 74 -10.40 -11.12 -22.10
C THR A 74 -11.77 -10.64 -21.71
N THR A 75 -11.80 -9.66 -20.83
CA THR A 75 -12.98 -8.87 -20.47
C THR A 75 -12.74 -7.41 -20.86
N ILE A 76 -13.48 -6.91 -21.83
CA ILE A 76 -13.38 -5.52 -22.31
C ILE A 76 -14.62 -4.76 -21.86
N SER A 77 -14.42 -3.73 -21.06
CA SER A 77 -15.47 -2.89 -20.49
C SER A 77 -14.95 -1.48 -20.22
N GLN A 78 -15.86 -0.52 -20.02
CA GLN A 78 -15.51 0.80 -19.49
C GLN A 78 -15.24 0.75 -17.98
N CYS A 79 -15.82 -0.22 -17.27
CA CYS A 79 -15.61 -0.46 -15.85
C CYS A 79 -15.19 -1.92 -15.66
N LEU A 80 -14.04 -2.14 -15.03
CA LEU A 80 -13.46 -3.47 -14.86
C LEU A 80 -12.61 -3.60 -13.60
N ASP A 81 -12.65 -4.80 -13.03
CA ASP A 81 -11.95 -5.14 -11.80
C ASP A 81 -10.56 -5.68 -12.13
N TYR A 82 -9.55 -5.10 -11.51
CA TYR A 82 -8.17 -5.55 -11.61
C TYR A 82 -7.56 -5.61 -10.22
N LEU A 83 -7.33 -6.84 -9.74
CA LEU A 83 -6.83 -7.13 -8.40
C LEU A 83 -7.80 -6.65 -7.31
N ASP A 84 -7.36 -5.69 -6.51
CA ASP A 84 -8.06 -5.10 -5.36
C ASP A 84 -8.74 -3.77 -5.73
N VAL A 85 -8.79 -3.42 -7.02
CA VAL A 85 -9.23 -2.11 -7.52
C VAL A 85 -10.21 -2.28 -8.67
N THR A 86 -11.32 -1.57 -8.62
CA THR A 86 -12.21 -1.36 -9.76
C THR A 86 -11.79 -0.10 -10.49
N VAL A 87 -11.59 -0.19 -11.79
CA VAL A 87 -11.16 0.91 -12.65
C VAL A 87 -12.29 1.26 -13.61
N GLU A 88 -12.75 2.49 -13.55
CA GLU A 88 -13.77 3.06 -14.43
C GLU A 88 -13.15 4.12 -15.34
N ASN A 89 -13.42 4.04 -16.64
CA ASN A 89 -13.06 5.08 -17.60
C ASN A 89 -14.19 6.11 -17.73
N ALA A 90 -14.06 7.23 -17.04
CA ALA A 90 -14.95 8.39 -17.16
C ALA A 90 -14.43 9.34 -18.24
N ASN A 91 -14.80 9.09 -19.50
CA ASN A 91 -14.49 9.95 -20.66
C ASN A 91 -12.99 10.27 -20.83
N GLY A 92 -12.12 9.27 -20.67
CA GLY A 92 -10.66 9.42 -20.79
C GLY A 92 -9.96 9.63 -19.45
N HIS A 93 -10.70 9.83 -18.37
CA HIS A 93 -10.15 9.86 -17.01
C HIS A 93 -10.42 8.54 -16.30
N LEU A 94 -9.36 7.88 -15.85
CA LEU A 94 -9.49 6.67 -15.03
C LEU A 94 -9.83 7.07 -13.60
N LYS A 95 -11.00 6.64 -13.14
CA LYS A 95 -11.40 6.66 -11.73
C LYS A 95 -11.16 5.28 -11.15
N THR A 96 -10.69 5.26 -9.91
CA THR A 96 -10.43 4.02 -9.20
C THR A 96 -11.17 4.01 -7.87
N CYS A 97 -11.66 2.83 -7.50
CA CYS A 97 -12.22 2.54 -6.18
C CYS A 97 -11.84 1.12 -5.75
N ILE A 98 -12.09 0.77 -4.49
CA ILE A 98 -11.72 -0.55 -3.97
C ILE A 98 -12.70 -1.61 -4.47
N TYR A 99 -12.16 -2.68 -5.04
CA TYR A 99 -12.94 -3.84 -5.41
C TYR A 99 -13.19 -4.74 -4.20
N HIS A 100 -14.46 -5.04 -3.93
CA HIS A 100 -14.89 -6.03 -2.94
C HIS A 100 -15.50 -7.22 -3.65
N LYS A 101 -14.91 -8.40 -3.45
CA LYS A 101 -15.46 -9.63 -4.02
C LYS A 101 -16.79 -9.94 -3.35
N SER A 102 -17.84 -10.21 -4.11
CA SER A 102 -19.17 -10.53 -3.56
C SER A 102 -19.18 -11.69 -2.56
N ALA A 103 -18.25 -12.63 -2.69
CA ALA A 103 -18.07 -13.76 -1.79
C ALA A 103 -17.13 -13.48 -0.60
N SER A 104 -16.59 -12.26 -0.44
CA SER A 104 -15.72 -11.95 0.69
C SER A 104 -16.54 -11.80 1.96
N GLU A 105 -16.30 -12.68 2.93
CA GLU A 105 -16.85 -12.50 4.26
C GLU A 105 -16.15 -11.32 4.94
N PRO A 106 -16.89 -10.47 5.68
CA PRO A 106 -16.33 -9.32 6.39
C PRO A 106 -15.57 -9.74 7.65
N TYR A 107 -14.83 -10.85 7.60
CA TYR A 107 -14.09 -11.36 8.75
C TYR A 107 -12.74 -10.66 8.83
N ILE A 108 -12.59 -9.85 9.88
CA ILE A 108 -11.35 -9.20 10.26
C ILE A 108 -11.00 -9.70 11.67
N LEU A 109 -9.77 -9.47 12.12
CA LEU A 109 -9.37 -9.80 13.49
C LEU A 109 -10.40 -9.30 14.52
N PRO A 110 -11.11 -10.18 15.24
CA PRO A 110 -12.13 -9.76 16.20
C PRO A 110 -11.51 -8.95 17.34
N TYR A 111 -12.23 -7.94 17.85
CA TYR A 111 -11.73 -7.11 18.95
C TYR A 111 -11.56 -7.88 20.26
N SER A 112 -12.28 -8.98 20.43
CA SER A 112 -12.17 -9.89 21.58
C SER A 112 -10.91 -10.77 21.53
N SER A 113 -10.16 -10.77 20.44
CA SER A 113 -8.93 -11.55 20.33
C SER A 113 -7.84 -10.98 21.25
N ASP A 114 -6.96 -11.85 21.74
CA ASP A 114 -5.85 -11.48 22.64
C ASP A 114 -4.68 -10.86 21.86
N HIS A 115 -4.96 -9.79 21.12
CA HIS A 115 -3.97 -9.01 20.42
C HIS A 115 -3.80 -7.64 21.06
N PRO A 116 -2.59 -7.06 20.99
CA PRO A 116 -2.37 -5.70 21.44
C PRO A 116 -3.33 -4.68 20.81
N GLN A 117 -3.79 -3.68 21.57
CA GLN A 117 -4.64 -2.58 21.09
C GLN A 117 -4.03 -1.86 19.89
N HIS A 118 -2.71 -1.77 19.83
CA HIS A 118 -2.03 -1.16 18.69
C HIS A 118 -2.24 -1.96 17.38
N VAL A 119 -2.43 -3.28 17.44
CA VAL A 119 -2.73 -4.13 16.27
C VAL A 119 -4.13 -3.81 15.75
N HIS A 120 -5.12 -3.77 16.65
CA HIS A 120 -6.49 -3.36 16.33
C HIS A 120 -6.54 -1.95 15.71
N MET A 121 -5.75 -1.02 16.25
CA MET A 121 -5.62 0.33 15.70
C MET A 121 -4.96 0.33 14.31
N ILE A 122 -3.94 -0.50 14.09
CA ILE A 122 -3.23 -0.59 12.80
C ILE A 122 -4.16 -1.08 11.70
N ILE A 123 -5.08 -2.00 12.01
CA ILE A 123 -6.05 -2.51 11.03
C ILE A 123 -6.90 -1.36 10.48
N LEU A 124 -7.52 -0.56 11.36
CA LEU A 124 -8.32 0.60 10.96
C LEU A 124 -7.48 1.62 10.18
N ASN A 125 -6.30 2.00 10.68
CA ASN A 125 -5.45 2.97 10.00
C ASN A 125 -5.01 2.47 8.61
N ASN A 126 -4.67 1.19 8.47
CA ASN A 126 -4.28 0.63 7.18
C ASN A 126 -5.45 0.59 6.20
N ALA A 127 -6.67 0.30 6.67
CA ALA A 127 -7.87 0.36 5.85
C ALA A 127 -8.13 1.78 5.33
N LEU A 128 -8.07 2.80 6.22
CA LEU A 128 -8.24 4.20 5.83
C LEU A 128 -7.16 4.69 4.87
N VAL A 129 -5.89 4.34 5.11
CA VAL A 129 -4.78 4.68 4.20
C VAL A 129 -4.93 3.98 2.86
N ARG A 130 -5.42 2.73 2.84
CA ARG A 130 -5.70 1.99 1.60
C ARG A 130 -6.83 2.67 0.83
N ALA A 131 -7.94 2.97 1.49
CA ALA A 131 -9.08 3.68 0.91
C ALA A 131 -8.65 5.02 0.29
N ALA A 132 -7.97 5.86 1.08
CA ALA A 132 -7.52 7.17 0.62
C ALA A 132 -6.48 7.11 -0.49
N ARG A 133 -5.81 5.96 -0.73
CA ARG A 133 -4.88 5.80 -1.86
C ARG A 133 -5.53 5.23 -3.10
N MET A 134 -6.57 4.41 -2.94
CA MET A 134 -7.18 3.69 -4.05
C MET A 134 -8.42 4.41 -4.60
N CYS A 135 -9.16 5.14 -3.77
CA CYS A 135 -10.34 5.89 -4.19
C CYS A 135 -9.94 7.24 -4.81
N SER A 136 -10.37 7.52 -6.04
CA SER A 136 -10.10 8.81 -6.71
C SER A 136 -11.04 9.94 -6.26
N THR A 137 -12.26 9.58 -5.87
CA THR A 137 -13.30 10.53 -5.46
C THR A 137 -13.50 10.52 -3.94
N VAL A 138 -14.05 11.61 -3.41
CA VAL A 138 -14.32 11.71 -1.97
C VAL A 138 -15.52 10.85 -1.58
N GLU A 139 -16.48 10.70 -2.50
CA GLU A 139 -17.68 9.88 -2.33
C GLU A 139 -17.30 8.40 -2.22
N ASP A 140 -16.44 7.90 -3.11
CA ASP A 140 -15.96 6.51 -3.06
C ASP A 140 -15.13 6.24 -1.80
N PHE A 141 -14.35 7.23 -1.36
CA PHE A 141 -13.61 7.14 -0.11
C PHE A 141 -14.53 7.08 1.10
N ASP A 142 -15.57 7.93 1.15
CA ASP A 142 -16.51 7.95 2.26
C ASP A 142 -17.33 6.66 2.35
N MET A 143 -17.76 6.13 1.20
CA MET A 143 -18.42 4.83 1.12
C MET A 143 -17.51 3.70 1.65
N GLU A 144 -16.24 3.70 1.28
CA GLU A 144 -15.28 2.72 1.79
C GLU A 144 -15.02 2.89 3.29
N ARG A 145 -14.94 4.15 3.77
CA ARG A 145 -14.77 4.47 5.19
C ARG A 145 -15.94 3.92 5.99
N LEU A 146 -17.18 4.15 5.54
CA LEU A 146 -18.38 3.64 6.16
C LEU A 146 -18.43 2.10 6.14
N SER A 147 -18.09 1.49 5.01
CA SER A 147 -17.98 0.03 4.88
C SER A 147 -16.98 -0.54 5.90
N THR A 148 -15.79 0.05 5.98
CA THR A 148 -14.75 -0.32 6.95
C THR A 148 -15.24 -0.19 8.39
N GLU A 149 -15.94 0.90 8.70
CA GLU A 149 -16.53 1.14 10.02
C GLU A 149 -17.52 0.04 10.39
N MET A 150 -18.44 -0.29 9.47
CA MET A 150 -19.43 -1.35 9.65
C MET A 150 -18.79 -2.71 9.86
N ILE A 151 -17.78 -3.06 9.06
CA ILE A 151 -17.05 -4.32 9.21
C ILE A 151 -16.41 -4.40 10.61
N LEU A 152 -15.74 -3.34 11.07
CA LEU A 152 -15.12 -3.34 12.39
C LEU A 152 -16.15 -3.42 13.53
N LEU A 153 -17.29 -2.75 13.42
CA LEU A 153 -18.38 -2.85 14.38
C LEU A 153 -18.92 -4.28 14.48
N VAL A 154 -19.14 -4.95 13.35
CA VAL A 154 -19.58 -6.36 13.30
C VAL A 154 -18.54 -7.30 13.94
N ASN A 155 -17.25 -6.98 13.82
CA ASN A 155 -16.15 -7.71 14.47
C ASN A 155 -15.93 -7.32 15.96
N GLY A 156 -16.87 -6.56 16.55
CA GLY A 156 -16.89 -6.27 17.99
C GLY A 156 -16.05 -5.07 18.44
N TYR A 157 -15.60 -4.21 17.51
CA TYR A 157 -14.82 -3.03 17.87
C TYR A 157 -15.71 -1.97 18.58
N PRO A 158 -15.27 -1.39 19.71
CA PRO A 158 -16.05 -0.38 20.42
C PRO A 158 -16.25 0.90 19.59
N PRO A 159 -17.46 1.48 19.50
CA PRO A 159 -17.70 2.71 18.72
C PRO A 159 -16.80 3.88 19.15
N LYS A 160 -16.58 4.05 20.46
CA LYS A 160 -15.68 5.09 21.01
C LYS A 160 -14.23 4.92 20.53
N PHE A 161 -13.78 3.66 20.40
CA PHE A 161 -12.44 3.35 19.90
C PHE A 161 -12.32 3.76 18.43
N LEU A 162 -13.30 3.40 17.60
CA LEU A 162 -13.32 3.77 16.18
C LEU A 162 -13.34 5.29 15.98
N GLN A 163 -14.25 6.00 16.64
CA GLN A 163 -14.36 7.47 16.53
C GLN A 163 -13.07 8.17 16.94
N GLN A 164 -12.44 7.75 18.05
CA GLN A 164 -11.19 8.34 18.51
C GLN A 164 -10.07 8.13 17.50
N HIS A 165 -9.94 6.91 16.95
CA HIS A 165 -8.86 6.60 16.02
C HIS A 165 -9.08 7.18 14.62
N MET A 166 -10.32 7.27 14.14
CA MET A 166 -10.67 8.00 12.92
C MET A 166 -10.36 9.49 13.07
N LYS A 167 -10.79 10.12 14.15
CA LYS A 167 -10.45 11.52 14.46
C LYS A 167 -8.94 11.74 14.44
N ASN A 168 -8.19 10.86 15.09
CA ASN A 168 -6.73 10.95 15.12
C ASN A 168 -6.09 10.77 13.73
N PHE A 169 -6.68 9.96 12.86
CA PHE A 169 -6.21 9.79 11.48
C PHE A 169 -6.37 11.10 10.70
N PHE A 170 -7.58 11.67 10.66
CA PHE A 170 -7.85 12.91 9.93
C PHE A 170 -7.10 14.11 10.50
N LEU A 171 -6.93 14.19 11.82
CA LEU A 171 -6.09 15.23 12.44
C LEU A 171 -4.62 15.12 12.03
N LYS A 172 -4.06 13.90 11.94
CA LYS A 172 -2.65 13.70 11.55
C LYS A 172 -2.40 14.09 10.09
N CYS A 173 -3.39 13.90 9.24
CA CYS A 173 -3.30 14.24 7.82
C CYS A 173 -3.87 15.63 7.49
N ASN A 174 -4.14 16.48 8.50
CA ASN A 174 -4.74 17.80 8.33
C ASN A 174 -6.02 17.81 7.46
N ALA A 175 -6.79 16.72 7.48
CA ALA A 175 -7.91 16.48 6.56
C ALA A 175 -9.25 16.37 7.29
N MET A 176 -9.44 17.13 8.37
CA MET A 176 -10.69 17.08 9.16
C MET A 176 -11.93 17.46 8.32
N ASN A 177 -11.78 18.36 7.36
CA ASN A 177 -12.88 18.80 6.48
C ASN A 177 -13.41 17.68 5.58
N VAL A 178 -12.60 16.65 5.31
CA VAL A 178 -13.04 15.45 4.57
C VAL A 178 -14.02 14.65 5.42
N TRP A 179 -13.83 14.64 6.74
CA TRP A 179 -14.67 13.88 7.66
C TRP A 179 -15.98 14.61 8.02
N THR A 180 -15.96 15.94 8.11
CA THR A 180 -17.16 16.73 8.48
C THR A 180 -18.04 17.08 7.29
N ASP A 181 -17.44 17.52 6.19
CA ASP A 181 -18.17 18.20 5.10
C ASP A 181 -17.98 17.52 3.74
N ILE A 182 -17.31 16.35 3.69
CA ILE A 182 -17.04 15.58 2.45
C ILE A 182 -16.45 16.50 1.37
N ASN A 183 -15.51 17.37 1.77
CA ASN A 183 -14.94 18.36 0.87
C ASN A 183 -13.99 17.71 -0.15
N SER A 184 -14.32 17.79 -1.43
CA SER A 184 -13.55 17.18 -2.51
C SER A 184 -12.13 17.75 -2.64
N GLU A 185 -11.93 19.05 -2.45
CA GLU A 185 -10.61 19.70 -2.57
C GLU A 185 -9.67 19.26 -1.44
N SER A 186 -10.19 19.24 -0.21
CA SER A 186 -9.45 18.73 0.95
C SER A 186 -9.09 17.25 0.79
N TYR A 187 -9.99 16.46 0.19
CA TYR A 187 -9.73 15.06 -0.11
C TYR A 187 -8.64 14.89 -1.17
N GLN A 188 -8.62 15.69 -2.23
CA GLN A 188 -7.57 15.61 -3.25
C GLN A 188 -6.18 15.89 -2.66
N GLN A 189 -6.08 16.83 -1.71
CA GLN A 189 -4.83 17.09 -0.98
C GLN A 189 -4.39 15.86 -0.15
N LEU A 190 -5.30 15.28 0.62
CA LEU A 190 -5.08 14.05 1.39
C LEU A 190 -4.66 12.88 0.50
N HIS A 191 -5.40 12.66 -0.59
CA HIS A 191 -5.17 11.60 -1.57
C HIS A 191 -3.76 11.73 -2.16
N HIS A 192 -3.41 12.93 -2.63
CA HIS A 192 -2.09 13.24 -3.15
C HIS A 192 -1.01 12.98 -2.09
N GLU A 193 -1.13 13.55 -0.89
CA GLU A 193 -0.15 13.35 0.19
C GLU A 193 0.09 11.86 0.50
N LEU A 194 -0.98 11.07 0.66
CA LEU A 194 -0.88 9.66 1.02
C LEU A 194 -0.36 8.79 -0.12
N LEU A 195 -0.69 9.11 -1.38
CA LEU A 195 -0.13 8.44 -2.56
C LEU A 195 1.40 8.57 -2.60
N TYR A 196 1.93 9.77 -2.36
CA TYR A 196 3.37 10.03 -2.38
C TYR A 196 4.07 9.65 -1.08
N THR A 197 3.35 9.47 0.03
CA THR A 197 3.95 9.04 1.30
C THR A 197 4.53 7.61 1.19
N PRO A 198 5.83 7.39 1.48
CA PRO A 198 6.44 6.06 1.45
C PRO A 198 5.80 5.14 2.48
N THR A 199 5.40 3.94 2.05
CA THR A 199 4.99 2.87 2.97
C THR A 199 6.14 2.53 3.91
N ARG A 200 5.82 2.05 5.12
CA ARG A 200 6.84 1.61 6.10
C ARG A 200 7.86 0.64 5.50
N ARG A 201 7.43 -0.19 4.54
CA ARG A 201 8.31 -1.08 3.80
C ARG A 201 9.23 -0.27 2.88
N GLU A 202 8.73 0.62 2.05
CA GLU A 202 9.55 1.50 1.20
C GLU A 202 10.55 2.33 2.01
N GLN A 203 10.17 2.83 3.19
CA GLN A 203 11.06 3.55 4.10
C GLN A 203 12.22 2.67 4.60
N LYS A 204 11.94 1.44 5.09
CA LYS A 204 12.98 0.47 5.49
C LYS A 204 13.94 0.16 4.34
N VAL A 205 13.38 0.05 3.15
CA VAL A 205 14.09 -0.32 1.94
C VAL A 205 15.06 0.79 1.49
N GLN A 206 14.64 2.05 1.61
CA GLN A 206 15.48 3.23 1.40
C GLN A 206 16.61 3.34 2.45
N LEU A 207 16.30 3.02 3.71
CA LEU A 207 17.30 2.98 4.79
C LEU A 207 18.37 1.90 4.56
N GLU A 208 17.96 0.73 4.08
CA GLU A 208 18.86 -0.39 3.74
C GLU A 208 19.72 -0.10 2.50
N SER A 209 19.21 0.59 1.47
CA SER A 209 20.03 0.96 0.30
C SER A 209 21.07 2.04 0.62
N ASN A 210 20.82 2.87 1.63
CA ASN A 210 21.78 3.88 2.11
C ASN A 210 22.79 3.30 3.11
N SER A 211 22.70 2.02 3.46
CA SER A 211 23.58 1.35 4.43
C SER A 211 24.35 0.17 3.84
N THR A 212 24.88 0.34 2.62
CA THR A 212 25.95 -0.51 2.05
C THR A 212 27.33 -0.26 2.70
N SER A 213 27.37 0.39 3.86
CA SER A 213 28.48 0.31 4.81
C SER A 213 28.03 -0.66 5.90
N LEU A 214 28.77 -1.76 6.09
CA LEU A 214 28.61 -2.73 7.18
C LEU A 214 28.09 -2.07 8.47
N LYS A 215 26.80 -2.24 8.76
CA LYS A 215 26.31 -2.03 10.11
C LYS A 215 26.63 -3.31 10.88
N THR A 216 27.74 -3.29 11.62
CA THR A 216 27.81 -3.98 12.90
C THR A 216 26.50 -3.69 13.66
N PRO A 217 25.94 -4.67 14.39
CA PRO A 217 24.72 -4.44 15.15
C PRO A 217 25.02 -3.26 16.07
N THR A 218 24.41 -2.12 15.79
CA THR A 218 24.55 -0.94 16.62
C THR A 218 24.04 -1.35 17.98
N ASN A 219 24.96 -1.57 18.92
CA ASN A 219 24.67 -1.55 20.34
C ASN A 219 23.93 -0.23 20.57
N TYR A 220 22.61 -0.33 20.69
CA TYR A 220 21.77 0.75 21.13
C TYR A 220 22.10 0.99 22.61
N GLU A 221 23.23 1.63 22.88
CA GLU A 221 23.45 2.31 24.15
C GLU A 221 22.54 3.54 24.17
N HIS A 222 21.24 3.30 24.38
CA HIS A 222 20.37 4.34 24.88
C HIS A 222 20.77 4.59 26.34
N LYS A 223 21.83 5.38 26.57
CA LYS A 223 22.31 5.68 27.94
C LYS A 223 21.21 6.25 28.84
N ASP A 224 20.18 6.85 28.23
CA ASP A 224 19.02 7.42 28.90
C ASP A 224 17.66 6.80 28.50
N GLN A 225 17.58 5.59 27.91
CA GLN A 225 16.27 4.97 27.63
C GLN A 225 16.25 3.47 27.92
N ILE A 226 15.22 3.03 28.65
CA ILE A 226 15.02 1.64 29.02
C ILE A 226 13.80 1.12 28.27
N TYR A 227 14.01 0.12 27.43
CA TYR A 227 12.95 -0.59 26.73
C TYR A 227 12.55 -1.83 27.52
N LEU A 228 11.32 -1.84 28.02
CA LEU A 228 10.76 -3.04 28.65
C LEU A 228 9.78 -3.68 27.68
N HIS A 229 10.09 -4.92 27.35
CA HIS A 229 9.33 -5.70 26.40
C HIS A 229 8.48 -6.74 27.10
N TYR A 230 7.21 -6.84 26.72
CA TYR A 230 6.29 -7.86 27.24
C TYR A 230 5.52 -8.50 26.08
N THR A 231 5.07 -9.73 26.32
CA THR A 231 4.54 -10.64 25.29
C THR A 231 3.02 -10.62 25.16
N PHE A 232 2.29 -10.13 26.17
CA PHE A 232 0.82 -10.21 26.21
C PHE A 232 0.17 -8.89 26.66
N GLU A 233 -0.91 -8.47 25.99
CA GLU A 233 -1.75 -7.31 26.39
C GLU A 233 -3.02 -7.74 27.15
N SER A 234 -2.99 -8.87 27.85
CA SER A 234 -4.12 -9.31 28.66
C SER A 234 -4.19 -8.55 29.99
N GLY A 235 -5.28 -7.80 30.24
CA GLY A 235 -5.59 -7.15 31.52
C GLY A 235 -5.67 -5.61 31.47
N PRO A 236 -5.89 -4.93 32.61
CA PRO A 236 -6.00 -3.46 32.69
C PRO A 236 -4.63 -2.80 32.53
N LEU A 237 -4.07 -2.85 31.32
CA LEU A 237 -2.74 -2.35 31.00
C LEU A 237 -2.59 -0.82 31.19
N ILE A 238 -3.70 -0.07 31.11
CA ILE A 238 -3.71 1.36 31.47
C ILE A 238 -3.32 1.53 32.94
N ASN A 239 -3.85 0.67 33.82
CA ASN A 239 -3.51 0.66 35.24
C ASN A 239 -2.08 0.16 35.43
N PHE A 240 -1.66 -0.92 34.75
CA PHE A 240 -0.27 -1.38 34.81
C PHE A 240 0.73 -0.32 34.39
N LYS A 241 0.52 0.36 33.24
CA LYS A 241 1.40 1.44 32.78
C LYS A 241 1.46 2.58 33.80
N LYS A 242 0.32 2.91 34.41
CA LYS A 242 0.21 3.98 35.41
C LYS A 242 0.89 3.59 36.72
N GLU A 243 0.57 2.43 37.28
CA GLU A 243 1.14 1.87 38.50
C GLU A 243 2.64 1.63 38.35
N TYR A 244 3.07 1.06 37.23
CA TYR A 244 4.48 0.83 36.95
C TYR A 244 5.24 2.16 36.81
N ARG A 245 4.67 3.18 36.17
CA ARG A 245 5.27 4.53 36.16
C ARG A 245 5.33 5.12 37.55
N GLN A 246 4.29 4.97 38.37
CA GLN A 246 4.29 5.44 39.76
C GLN A 246 5.38 4.75 40.58
N ILE A 247 5.56 3.45 40.44
CA ILE A 247 6.64 2.68 41.07
C ILE A 247 8.00 3.17 40.54
N TRP A 248 8.14 3.36 39.23
CA TRP A 248 9.37 3.84 38.62
C TRP A 248 9.78 5.22 39.13
N GLU A 249 8.84 6.16 39.14
CA GLU A 249 9.04 7.51 39.64
C GLU A 249 9.38 7.50 41.14
N LYS A 250 8.68 6.68 41.93
CA LYS A 250 8.89 6.57 43.38
C LYS A 250 10.28 6.06 43.76
N TYR A 251 10.77 5.01 43.08
CA TYR A 251 12.00 4.32 43.50
C TYR A 251 13.25 4.70 42.69
N TYR A 252 13.08 5.18 41.45
CA TYR A 252 14.21 5.39 40.54
C TYR A 252 14.38 6.86 40.11
N VAL A 253 13.39 7.74 40.35
CA VAL A 253 13.45 9.17 40.01
C VAL A 253 13.55 10.01 41.30
N TYR A 254 14.75 10.06 41.90
CA TYR A 254 15.04 10.89 43.07
C TYR A 254 16.32 11.74 42.86
N PRO A 255 16.52 12.81 43.64
CA PRO A 255 17.69 13.67 43.53
C PRO A 255 18.97 12.87 43.84
N GLY A 256 19.82 12.66 42.82
CA GLY A 256 21.04 11.84 42.92
C GLY A 256 20.97 10.47 42.23
N SER A 257 19.81 10.07 41.72
CA SER A 257 19.69 8.84 40.92
C SER A 257 20.28 9.01 39.52
N ARG A 258 21.08 8.04 39.08
CA ARG A 258 21.59 7.93 37.69
C ARG A 258 20.48 7.72 36.67
N LEU A 259 19.31 7.24 37.11
CA LEU A 259 18.17 6.91 36.27
C LEU A 259 17.14 8.05 36.16
N ARG A 260 17.40 9.20 36.80
CA ARG A 260 16.48 10.35 36.82
C ARG A 260 16.10 10.86 35.43
N ASN A 261 17.05 10.84 34.49
CA ASN A 261 16.84 11.27 33.11
C ASN A 261 16.50 10.10 32.17
N THR A 262 16.41 8.87 32.69
CA THR A 262 16.11 7.71 31.85
C THR A 262 14.62 7.65 31.49
N ARG A 263 14.33 7.66 30.19
CA ARG A 263 12.97 7.51 29.66
C ARG A 263 12.63 6.04 29.52
N LEU A 264 11.66 5.58 30.31
CA LEU A 264 11.18 4.21 30.21
C LEU A 264 10.10 4.06 29.12
N ILE A 265 10.32 3.13 28.20
CA ILE A 265 9.43 2.85 27.07
C ILE A 265 8.96 1.39 27.17
N LEU A 266 7.67 1.22 27.48
CA LEU A 266 7.01 -0.08 27.48
C LEU A 266 6.58 -0.43 26.05
N GLY A 267 7.12 -1.53 25.49
CA GLY A 267 6.81 -1.99 24.13
C GLY A 267 6.36 -3.44 24.09
N THR A 268 5.41 -3.78 23.23
CA THR A 268 5.01 -5.17 23.00
C THR A 268 5.96 -5.85 22.03
N LEU A 269 6.40 -7.07 22.32
CA LEU A 269 7.07 -7.92 21.33
C LEU A 269 6.01 -8.61 20.48
N LEU A 270 5.97 -8.26 19.19
CA LEU A 270 5.35 -9.12 18.19
C LEU A 270 6.35 -10.24 17.87
N ASN A 271 5.98 -11.49 18.13
CA ASN A 271 6.75 -12.63 17.64
C ASN A 271 6.92 -12.49 16.13
N ARG A 272 8.16 -12.49 15.64
CA ARG A 272 8.42 -12.41 14.19
C ARG A 272 7.80 -13.64 13.54
N THR A 273 6.77 -13.46 12.73
CA THR A 273 6.20 -14.55 11.94
C THR A 273 7.19 -14.93 10.85
N LEU A 274 7.23 -16.21 10.48
CA LEU A 274 8.07 -16.75 9.40
C LEU A 274 7.93 -15.93 8.10
N GLN A 275 6.73 -15.42 7.86
CA GLN A 275 6.40 -14.55 6.72
C GLN A 275 7.21 -13.24 6.68
N SER A 276 7.56 -12.67 7.83
CA SER A 276 8.37 -11.46 7.91
C SER A 276 9.82 -11.66 7.44
N LEU A 277 10.32 -12.89 7.50
CA LEU A 277 11.66 -13.27 7.02
C LEU A 277 11.69 -13.53 5.51
N LEU A 278 10.55 -13.84 4.90
CA LEU A 278 10.46 -14.35 3.53
C LEU A 278 10.07 -13.28 2.48
N THR A 279 9.67 -12.08 2.89
CA THR A 279 9.15 -11.04 1.97
C THR A 279 10.18 -9.98 1.56
N ARG A 280 10.45 -9.77 0.25
CA ARG A 280 11.44 -8.78 -0.29
C ARG A 280 10.84 -7.57 -1.07
N LYS A 281 11.69 -6.58 -1.36
CA LYS A 281 11.43 -5.21 -1.84
C LYS A 281 10.44 -5.05 -3.01
N LYS A 282 9.58 -4.01 -2.91
CA LYS A 282 8.62 -3.53 -3.93
C LYS A 282 9.36 -2.76 -5.05
N PRO A 283 8.90 -2.80 -6.32
CA PRO A 283 9.49 -2.02 -7.43
C PRO A 283 9.36 -0.49 -7.25
N LYS A 284 10.17 0.27 -8.01
CA LYS A 284 10.28 1.74 -7.94
C LYS A 284 8.99 2.46 -8.35
N ARG A 285 8.72 3.60 -7.72
CA ARG A 285 7.49 4.41 -7.83
C ARG A 285 7.41 5.27 -9.10
N ASP A 286 8.54 5.55 -9.75
CA ASP A 286 8.63 6.36 -10.99
C ASP A 286 7.73 5.85 -12.13
N ILE A 287 7.24 4.60 -12.02
CA ILE A 287 6.30 3.98 -12.95
C ILE A 287 4.88 4.59 -12.84
N LEU A 288 4.50 5.09 -11.66
CA LEU A 288 3.16 5.65 -11.41
C LEU A 288 3.07 7.15 -11.73
N THR A 289 4.20 7.81 -11.96
CA THR A 289 4.30 9.28 -11.96
C THR A 289 5.10 9.85 -13.14
N LYS A 290 5.46 9.05 -14.15
CA LYS A 290 6.08 9.59 -15.37
C LYS A 290 5.06 10.41 -16.18
N MET A 291 4.87 11.66 -15.77
CA MET A 291 4.75 12.78 -16.69
C MET A 291 6.17 13.33 -16.90
N GLU A 292 6.89 12.85 -17.92
CA GLU A 292 8.07 13.58 -18.38
C GLU A 292 7.62 14.57 -19.46
N THR A 293 7.70 15.85 -19.12
CA THR A 293 7.69 16.99 -20.02
C THR A 293 8.96 16.98 -20.88
N THR A 294 9.04 16.10 -21.89
CA THR A 294 10.11 16.17 -22.90
C THR A 294 9.75 17.11 -24.04
N THR A 295 9.43 18.37 -23.73
CA THR A 295 9.41 19.47 -24.73
C THR A 295 10.81 20.03 -25.03
N GLN A 296 11.87 19.54 -24.38
CA GLN A 296 13.25 19.98 -24.63
C GLN A 296 14.15 18.95 -25.34
N ALA A 297 13.73 17.68 -25.45
CA ALA A 297 14.44 16.68 -26.24
C ALA A 297 14.07 16.73 -27.73
N ALA A 298 12.86 17.21 -28.07
CA ALA A 298 12.44 17.38 -29.46
C ALA A 298 13.15 18.55 -30.18
N SER A 299 13.46 19.65 -29.47
CA SER A 299 14.08 20.84 -30.10
C SER A 299 15.57 20.69 -30.42
N ARG A 300 16.28 19.72 -29.81
CA ARG A 300 17.69 19.45 -30.15
C ARG A 300 17.87 18.53 -31.35
N THR A 301 16.83 17.77 -31.71
CA THR A 301 16.89 16.82 -32.84
C THR A 301 16.51 17.48 -34.17
N VAL A 302 15.81 18.62 -34.14
CA VAL A 302 15.44 19.38 -35.36
C VAL A 302 16.56 20.29 -35.87
N GLN A 303 17.54 20.68 -35.04
CA GLN A 303 18.69 21.50 -35.48
C GLN A 303 19.92 20.72 -35.96
N GLN A 304 19.92 19.38 -35.89
CA GLN A 304 21.04 18.54 -36.35
C GLN A 304 20.73 17.71 -37.60
N LEU A 305 19.58 17.92 -38.26
CA LEU A 305 19.16 17.21 -39.48
C LEU A 305 18.87 18.13 -40.68
N LEU A 306 19.45 19.35 -40.70
CA LEU A 306 19.51 20.16 -41.92
C LEU A 306 20.92 20.12 -42.52
N PRO A 307 21.15 19.33 -43.59
CA PRO A 307 22.15 19.66 -44.59
C PRO A 307 21.51 20.50 -45.71
N HIS A 308 22.03 21.72 -45.85
CA HIS A 308 21.76 22.75 -46.87
C HIS A 308 20.41 23.47 -46.87
#